data_AF-A0AAW0EU80-F1
#
_entry.id   AF-A0AAW0EU80-F1
#
_cell.length_a   1.000
_cell.length_b   1.000
_cell.length_c   1.000
_cell.angle_alpha   90.00
_cell.angle_beta   90.00
_cell.angle_gamma   90.00
#
_symmetry.space_group_name_H-M   'P 1'
#
loop_
_entity.id
_entity.type
_entity.pdbx_description
1 polymer ?
#
loop_
_entity_poly.entity_id
_entity_poly.type
_entity_poly.pdbx_seq_one_letter_code
_entity_poly.pdbx_strand_id
1 'polypeptide(L)'
;MTFVFEARRLPFASVSETYATRLQPLLALHALEGLPLWDRCMLAAVLPVVQQRHADVQPAREEDVAIALSIVRGLDELEVVFDSIVSTRAELHEQRQPLTSEASADARRRSQPPKTSEEILLEQLLQERFSDTAPYLRESSSSNSSSSGSGGAETEEPGEEEEEAGTVVDVAMCFTAAGESLGIGSANVFGGHGYHP
;
A
#
# COMPACT_ATOMS: atom_id res chain seq x y z
N MET A 1 -13.86 -17.18 1.67
CA MET A 1 -13.80 -16.11 0.67
C MET A 1 -13.82 -14.77 1.35
N THR A 2 -12.83 -13.95 1.02
CA THR A 2 -12.68 -12.58 1.52
C THR A 2 -12.38 -11.65 0.35
N PHE A 3 -12.78 -10.39 0.49
CA PHE A 3 -12.42 -9.32 -0.43
C PHE A 3 -11.33 -8.46 0.20
N VAL A 4 -10.29 -8.13 -0.56
CA VAL A 4 -9.19 -7.29 -0.08
C VAL A 4 -9.08 -6.07 -0.98
N PHE A 5 -9.07 -4.88 -0.39
CA PHE A 5 -8.97 -3.61 -1.09
C PHE A 5 -7.75 -2.85 -0.62
N GLU A 6 -6.73 -2.77 -1.48
CA GLU A 6 -5.56 -1.91 -1.28
C GLU A 6 -5.94 -0.43 -1.45
N ALA A 7 -5.58 0.41 -0.49
CA ALA A 7 -5.86 1.84 -0.51
C ALA A 7 -5.32 2.53 -1.78
N ARG A 8 -4.08 2.21 -2.18
CA ARG A 8 -3.44 2.76 -3.38
C ARG A 8 -4.15 2.44 -4.71
N ARG A 9 -5.01 1.41 -4.72
CA ARG A 9 -5.78 1.01 -5.90
C ARG A 9 -7.18 1.62 -5.94
N LEU A 10 -7.60 2.26 -4.85
CA LEU A 10 -8.88 2.93 -4.76
C LEU A 10 -8.75 4.37 -5.26
N PRO A 11 -9.82 4.94 -5.83
CA PRO A 11 -9.79 6.27 -6.42
C PRO A 11 -9.92 7.40 -5.37
N PHE A 12 -9.35 7.25 -4.17
CA PHE A 12 -9.45 8.24 -3.08
C PHE A 12 -9.06 9.65 -3.55
N ALA A 13 -7.92 9.77 -4.26
CA ALA A 13 -7.44 11.05 -4.78
C ALA A 13 -8.08 11.49 -6.12
N SER A 14 -8.95 10.68 -6.73
CA SER A 14 -9.46 10.89 -8.11
C SER A 14 -10.98 10.82 -8.23
N VAL A 15 -11.70 11.09 -7.14
CA VAL A 15 -13.16 11.18 -7.12
C VAL A 15 -13.64 12.25 -8.10
N SER A 16 -14.31 11.82 -9.16
CA SER A 16 -14.74 12.69 -10.27
C SER A 16 -15.95 12.10 -10.99
N GLU A 17 -16.81 12.96 -11.53
CA GLU A 17 -17.99 12.52 -12.30
C GLU A 17 -17.59 11.68 -13.52
N THR A 18 -16.45 11.95 -14.15
CA THR A 18 -15.92 11.18 -15.28
C THR A 18 -15.51 9.76 -14.89
N TYR A 19 -15.13 9.52 -13.64
CA TYR A 19 -14.89 8.18 -13.12
C TYR A 19 -16.21 7.46 -12.84
N ALA A 20 -17.17 8.16 -12.20
CA ALA A 20 -18.48 7.62 -11.86
C ALA A 20 -19.34 7.28 -13.09
N THR A 21 -19.16 7.96 -14.23
CA THR A 21 -19.93 7.68 -15.47
C THR A 21 -19.74 6.26 -15.98
N ARG A 22 -18.62 5.60 -15.66
CA ARG A 22 -18.38 4.19 -16.00
C ARG A 22 -19.45 3.25 -15.41
N LEU A 23 -20.09 3.65 -14.31
CA LEU A 23 -21.18 2.92 -13.68
C LEU A 23 -22.58 3.39 -14.07
N GLN A 24 -22.76 4.46 -14.85
CA GLN A 24 -24.10 5.00 -15.15
C GLN A 24 -25.13 3.94 -15.58
N PRO A 25 -24.81 2.98 -16.47
CA PRO A 25 -25.75 1.92 -16.85
C PRO A 25 -26.19 1.06 -15.66
N LEU A 26 -25.29 0.78 -14.72
CA LEU A 26 -25.56 -0.02 -13.52
C LEU A 26 -26.29 0.80 -12.46
N LEU A 27 -25.93 2.08 -12.27
CA LEU A 27 -26.62 2.98 -11.33
C LEU A 27 -28.09 3.15 -11.71
N ALA A 28 -28.38 3.33 -12.99
CA ALA A 28 -29.75 3.45 -13.50
C ALA A 28 -30.54 2.15 -13.29
N LEU A 29 -29.91 0.98 -13.50
CA LEU A 29 -30.55 -0.32 -13.33
C LEU A 29 -30.97 -0.58 -11.87
N HIS A 30 -30.20 -0.10 -10.91
CA HIS A 30 -30.42 -0.34 -9.48
C HIS A 30 -30.97 0.87 -8.72
N ALA A 31 -31.44 1.91 -9.43
CA ALA A 31 -31.97 3.15 -8.85
C ALA A 31 -31.00 3.85 -7.87
N LEU A 32 -29.69 3.79 -8.14
CA LEU A 32 -28.62 4.34 -7.30
C LEU A 32 -28.22 5.77 -7.67
N GLU A 33 -29.04 6.47 -8.45
CA GLU A 33 -28.76 7.83 -8.94
C GLU A 33 -28.65 8.87 -7.81
N GLY A 34 -29.26 8.59 -6.64
CA GLY A 34 -29.21 9.47 -5.47
C GLY A 34 -27.97 9.31 -4.59
N LEU A 35 -27.04 8.43 -4.93
CA LEU A 35 -25.84 8.22 -4.13
C LEU A 35 -24.86 9.41 -4.23
N PRO A 36 -24.17 9.74 -3.11
CA PRO A 36 -23.05 10.68 -3.13
C PRO A 36 -22.03 10.34 -4.23
N LEU A 37 -21.35 11.36 -4.75
CA LEU A 37 -20.32 11.16 -5.79
C LEU A 37 -19.22 10.19 -5.33
N TRP A 38 -18.81 10.31 -4.06
CA TRP A 38 -17.82 9.42 -3.46
C TRP A 38 -18.27 7.95 -3.52
N ASP A 39 -19.48 7.63 -3.05
CA ASP A 39 -20.05 6.27 -3.10
C ASP A 39 -20.10 5.74 -4.53
N ARG A 40 -20.51 6.56 -5.50
CA ARG A 40 -20.56 6.17 -6.92
C ARG A 40 -19.16 5.86 -7.47
N CYS A 41 -18.16 6.64 -7.10
CA CYS A 41 -16.78 6.38 -7.49
C CYS A 41 -16.22 5.11 -6.83
N MET A 42 -16.42 4.93 -5.53
CA MET A 42 -15.95 3.74 -4.83
C MET A 42 -16.64 2.48 -5.31
N LEU A 43 -17.95 2.54 -5.55
CA LEU A 43 -18.70 1.43 -6.12
C LEU A 43 -18.15 1.02 -7.49
N ALA A 44 -17.63 1.95 -8.29
CA ALA A 44 -17.04 1.66 -9.60
C ALA A 44 -15.76 0.85 -9.50
N ALA A 45 -15.01 1.01 -8.40
CA ALA A 45 -13.82 0.23 -8.11
C ALA A 45 -14.17 -1.13 -7.45
N VAL A 46 -15.17 -1.15 -6.56
CA VAL A 46 -15.50 -2.31 -5.73
C VAL A 46 -16.35 -3.35 -6.47
N LEU A 47 -17.37 -2.92 -7.20
CA LEU A 47 -18.35 -3.82 -7.81
C LEU A 47 -17.74 -4.85 -8.78
N PRO A 48 -16.78 -4.51 -9.65
CA PRO A 48 -16.13 -5.50 -10.51
C PRO A 48 -15.43 -6.62 -9.72
N VAL A 49 -14.86 -6.31 -8.55
CA VAL A 49 -14.19 -7.29 -7.69
C VAL A 49 -15.19 -8.26 -7.08
N VAL A 50 -16.34 -7.75 -6.63
CA VAL A 50 -17.43 -8.59 -6.10
C VAL A 50 -17.98 -9.51 -7.20
N GLN A 51 -18.25 -8.96 -8.39
CA GLN A 51 -18.77 -9.72 -9.53
C GLN A 51 -17.81 -10.82 -10.02
N GLN A 52 -16.51 -10.52 -10.10
CA GLN A 52 -15.49 -11.50 -10.48
C GLN A 52 -15.52 -12.76 -9.60
N ARG A 53 -15.92 -12.62 -8.33
CA ARG A 53 -16.01 -13.73 -7.39
C ARG A 53 -17.30 -14.53 -7.50
N HIS A 54 -18.38 -13.90 -7.94
CA HIS A 54 -19.65 -14.60 -8.12
C HIS A 54 -19.75 -15.35 -9.46
N ALA A 55 -18.73 -15.22 -10.33
CA ALA A 55 -18.28 -16.08 -11.44
C ALA A 55 -19.32 -16.59 -12.48
N ASP A 56 -20.61 -16.44 -12.25
CA ASP A 56 -21.62 -16.58 -13.29
C ASP A 56 -21.65 -15.28 -14.09
N VAL A 57 -21.41 -15.41 -15.39
CA VAL A 57 -21.45 -14.36 -16.42
C VAL A 57 -22.88 -13.82 -16.55
N GLN A 58 -23.37 -13.18 -15.50
CA GLN A 58 -24.67 -12.55 -15.44
C GLN A 58 -24.49 -11.08 -15.03
N PRO A 59 -25.45 -10.21 -15.39
CA PRO A 59 -25.44 -8.84 -14.89
C PRO A 59 -25.40 -8.83 -13.36
N ALA A 60 -24.87 -7.73 -12.80
CA ALA A 60 -24.80 -7.51 -11.36
C ALA A 60 -26.09 -7.95 -10.68
N ARG A 61 -26.01 -8.95 -9.79
CA ARG A 61 -27.17 -9.31 -8.98
C ARG A 61 -27.40 -8.20 -7.97
N GLU A 62 -28.64 -8.03 -7.56
CA GLU A 62 -28.99 -7.08 -6.49
C GLU A 62 -28.19 -7.36 -5.21
N GLU A 63 -27.91 -8.63 -4.94
CA GLU A 63 -27.04 -9.09 -3.85
C GLU A 63 -25.60 -8.57 -3.98
N ASP A 64 -25.02 -8.60 -5.19
CA ASP A 64 -23.65 -8.12 -5.43
C ASP A 64 -23.54 -6.62 -5.15
N VAL A 65 -24.57 -5.87 -5.56
CA VAL A 65 -24.67 -4.43 -5.33
C VAL A 65 -24.80 -4.13 -3.84
N ALA A 66 -25.63 -4.90 -3.11
CA ALA A 66 -25.77 -4.74 -1.67
C ALA A 66 -24.46 -5.02 -0.93
N ILE A 67 -23.73 -6.09 -1.30
CA ILE A 67 -22.42 -6.42 -0.74
C ILE A 67 -21.41 -5.31 -1.07
N ALA A 68 -21.35 -4.86 -2.33
CA ALA A 68 -20.44 -3.81 -2.76
C ALA A 68 -20.70 -2.49 -2.02
N LEU A 69 -21.96 -2.12 -1.80
CA LEU A 69 -22.31 -0.94 -1.00
C LEU A 69 -21.92 -1.08 0.48
N SER A 70 -22.06 -2.28 1.06
CA SER A 70 -21.57 -2.55 2.42
C SER A 70 -20.06 -2.35 2.52
N ILE A 71 -19.31 -2.87 1.54
CA ILE A 71 -17.86 -2.69 1.44
C ILE A 71 -17.50 -1.21 1.31
N VAL A 72 -18.15 -0.49 0.38
CA VAL A 72 -17.92 0.95 0.13
C VAL A 72 -18.05 1.76 1.42
N ARG A 73 -19.07 1.50 2.24
CA ARG A 73 -19.25 2.17 3.54
C ARG A 73 -18.13 1.87 4.54
N GLY A 74 -17.48 0.72 4.44
CA GLY A 74 -16.30 0.41 5.26
C GLY A 74 -15.03 1.09 4.78
N LEU A 75 -14.95 1.51 3.50
CA LEU A 75 -13.75 2.11 2.93
C LEU A 75 -13.45 3.52 3.44
N ASP A 76 -14.41 4.21 4.06
CA ASP A 76 -14.19 5.48 4.76
C ASP A 76 -13.07 5.35 5.82
N GLU A 77 -13.07 4.24 6.56
CA GLU A 77 -12.04 3.97 7.58
C GLU A 77 -10.66 3.75 6.94
N LEU A 78 -10.63 3.09 5.78
CA LEU A 78 -9.39 2.86 5.03
C LEU A 78 -8.81 4.17 4.48
N GLU A 79 -9.65 5.08 4.00
CA GLU A 79 -9.23 6.41 3.52
C GLU A 79 -8.58 7.21 4.66
N VAL A 80 -9.21 7.26 5.83
CA VAL A 80 -8.67 7.96 7.01
C VAL A 80 -7.30 7.39 7.42
N VAL A 81 -7.16 6.06 7.45
CA VAL A 81 -5.88 5.42 7.79
C VAL A 81 -4.83 5.70 6.72
N PHE A 82 -5.20 5.64 5.44
CA PHE A 82 -4.29 5.94 4.34
C PHE A 82 -3.76 7.37 4.41
N ASP A 83 -4.65 8.35 4.57
CA ASP A 83 -4.29 9.77 4.70
C ASP A 83 -3.40 10.02 5.93
N SER A 84 -3.70 9.38 7.06
CA SER A 84 -2.88 9.48 8.27
C SER A 84 -1.45 8.99 8.04
N ILE A 85 -1.27 7.88 7.33
CA ILE A 85 0.07 7.35 7.03
C ILE A 85 0.78 8.26 6.03
N VAL A 86 0.09 8.74 5.00
CA VAL A 86 0.65 9.69 4.02
C VAL A 86 1.12 10.98 4.71
N SER A 87 0.31 11.55 5.61
CA SER A 87 0.66 12.75 6.40
C SER A 87 1.88 12.51 7.29
N THR A 88 1.86 11.42 8.07
CA THR A 88 2.97 11.06 8.98
C THR A 88 4.28 10.91 8.21
N ARG A 89 4.20 10.34 7.00
CA ARG A 89 5.35 10.16 6.14
C ARG A 89 5.88 11.47 5.57
N ALA A 90 4.99 12.37 5.15
CA ALA A 90 5.36 13.70 4.69
C ALA A 90 6.08 14.48 5.79
N GLU A 91 5.56 14.47 7.02
CA GLU A 91 6.19 15.11 8.19
C GLU A 91 7.57 14.53 8.50
N LEU A 92 7.72 13.19 8.47
CA LEU A 92 9.01 12.54 8.68
C LEU A 92 10.02 12.89 7.58
N HIS A 93 9.55 13.07 6.34
CA HIS A 93 10.39 13.49 5.23
C HIS A 93 10.86 14.93 5.40
N GLU A 94 9.98 15.85 5.80
CA GLU A 94 10.34 17.24 6.11
C GLU A 94 11.37 17.34 7.25
N GLN A 95 11.22 16.52 8.31
CA GLN A 95 12.20 16.46 9.41
C GLN A 95 13.57 15.92 8.96
N ARG A 96 13.58 15.05 7.95
CA ARG A 96 14.82 14.44 7.44
C ARG A 96 15.51 15.28 6.38
N GLN A 97 14.85 16.24 5.75
CA GLN A 97 15.52 17.16 4.84
C GLN A 97 16.39 18.12 5.64
N PRO A 98 17.73 17.96 5.64
CA PRO A 98 18.58 19.00 6.20
C PRO A 98 18.39 20.23 5.31
N LEU A 99 18.21 21.40 5.92
CA LEU A 99 18.20 22.68 5.22
C LEU A 99 19.51 22.82 4.43
N THR A 100 19.53 22.34 3.19
CA THR A 100 20.61 22.54 2.23
C THR A 100 20.48 23.94 1.66
N SER A 101 20.64 24.93 2.54
CA SER A 101 21.17 26.23 2.15
C SER A 101 22.69 26.12 2.27
N GLU A 102 23.33 25.86 1.13
CA GLU A 102 24.71 26.20 0.77
C GLU A 102 25.66 26.56 1.93
N ALA A 103 26.26 25.58 2.60
CA ALA A 103 27.66 25.63 3.04
C ALA A 103 28.06 24.35 3.79
N SER A 104 29.22 23.81 3.41
CA SER A 104 30.10 22.97 4.22
C SER A 104 30.13 21.48 3.87
N ALA A 105 31.08 21.15 2.99
CA ALA A 105 31.54 19.81 2.67
C ALA A 105 32.26 19.11 3.86
N ASP A 106 32.40 19.75 5.02
CA ASP A 106 33.08 19.20 6.22
C ASP A 106 32.12 18.67 7.32
N ALA A 107 30.79 18.78 7.13
CA ALA A 107 29.82 18.50 8.20
C ALA A 107 29.31 17.04 8.28
N ARG A 108 29.76 16.12 7.41
CA ARG A 108 29.26 14.73 7.36
C ARG A 108 29.72 13.80 8.49
N ARG A 109 30.44 14.32 9.51
CA ARG A 109 30.83 13.55 10.72
C ARG A 109 30.16 14.02 12.02
N ARG A 110 29.22 14.98 11.99
CA ARG A 110 28.72 15.64 13.22
C ARG A 110 27.20 15.69 13.43
N SER A 111 26.38 15.05 12.61
CA SER A 111 24.91 15.13 12.76
C SER A 111 24.28 13.89 13.39
N GLN A 112 24.98 13.20 14.31
CA GLN A 112 24.26 12.49 15.36
C GLN A 112 24.01 13.50 16.48
N PRO A 113 22.76 13.71 16.93
CA PRO A 113 22.53 14.46 18.16
C PRO A 113 23.43 13.85 19.25
N PRO A 114 24.06 14.67 20.10
CA PRO A 114 24.92 14.15 21.16
C PRO A 114 24.08 13.20 22.00
N LYS A 115 24.39 11.90 21.91
CA LYS A 115 23.70 10.84 22.66
C LYS A 115 23.67 11.25 24.11
N THR A 116 22.48 11.22 24.70
CA THR A 116 22.35 11.51 26.13
C THR A 116 23.10 10.42 26.91
N SER A 117 23.57 10.74 28.12
CA SER A 117 24.23 9.73 28.97
C SER A 117 23.36 8.50 29.23
N GLU A 118 22.03 8.66 29.22
CA GLU A 118 21.05 7.58 29.30
C GLU A 118 21.04 6.70 28.05
N GLU A 119 21.07 7.31 26.86
CA GLU A 119 21.10 6.61 25.58
C GLU A 119 22.40 5.80 25.39
N ILE A 120 23.53 6.34 25.86
CA ILE A 120 24.83 5.64 25.88
C ILE A 120 24.77 4.41 26.82
N LEU A 121 24.16 4.56 28.00
CA LEU A 121 24.00 3.46 28.95
C LEU A 121 23.07 2.37 28.39
N LEU A 122 21.96 2.76 27.75
CA LEU A 122 21.03 1.84 27.14
C LEU A 122 21.70 1.06 25.99
N GLU A 123 22.49 1.73 25.16
CA GLU A 123 23.26 1.11 24.09
C GLU A 123 24.28 0.11 24.65
N GLN A 124 24.99 0.44 25.74
CA GLN A 124 25.88 -0.51 26.42
C GLN A 124 25.15 -1.73 26.97
N LEU A 125 24.01 -1.55 27.62
CA LEU A 125 23.21 -2.66 28.16
C LEU A 125 22.68 -3.57 27.04
N LEU A 126 22.26 -2.99 25.92
CA LEU A 126 21.83 -3.76 24.75
C LEU A 126 23.02 -4.51 24.13
N GLN A 127 24.16 -3.84 23.98
CA GLN A 127 25.38 -4.45 23.45
C GLN A 127 25.79 -5.66 24.32
N GLU A 128 25.82 -5.53 25.65
CA GLU A 128 26.16 -6.63 26.57
C GLU A 128 25.19 -7.81 26.44
N ARG A 129 23.89 -7.55 26.30
CA ARG A 129 22.87 -8.61 26.22
C ARG A 129 22.90 -9.36 24.88
N PHE A 130 23.24 -8.68 23.77
CA PHE A 130 23.28 -9.30 22.44
C PHE A 130 24.66 -9.84 22.05
N SER A 131 25.74 -9.40 22.70
CA SER A 131 27.10 -9.93 22.46
C SER A 131 27.20 -11.44 22.74
N ASP A 132 26.44 -11.93 23.71
CA ASP A 132 26.46 -13.35 24.10
C ASP A 132 25.59 -14.25 23.20
N THR A 133 24.81 -13.69 22.26
CA THR A 133 23.85 -14.48 21.44
C THR A 133 24.33 -14.77 20.02
N ALA A 134 25.54 -14.33 19.63
CA ALA A 134 26.04 -14.50 18.26
C ALA A 134 27.25 -15.44 18.14
N PRO A 135 27.06 -16.77 18.21
CA PRO A 135 27.97 -17.72 17.56
C PRO A 135 27.28 -18.67 16.57
N TYR A 136 26.19 -18.27 15.89
CA TYR A 136 25.47 -19.15 14.93
C TYR A 136 25.21 -18.60 13.52
N LEU A 137 25.86 -17.51 13.09
CA LEU A 137 25.91 -17.15 11.66
C LEU A 137 27.34 -17.26 11.12
N ARG A 138 27.81 -18.50 11.14
CA ARG A 138 29.03 -18.97 10.48
C ARG A 138 28.72 -19.24 9.01
N GLU A 139 29.35 -18.46 8.14
CA GLU A 139 29.81 -18.80 6.79
C GLU A 139 28.79 -19.47 5.83
N SER A 140 28.27 -18.69 4.89
CA SER A 140 27.80 -19.23 3.60
C SER A 140 28.25 -18.31 2.47
N SER A 141 29.57 -18.31 2.25
CA SER A 141 30.20 -17.84 1.02
C SER A 141 30.40 -19.01 0.06
N SER A 142 30.05 -18.80 -1.20
CA SER A 142 30.43 -19.52 -2.42
C SER A 142 29.72 -20.83 -2.80
N SER A 143 28.83 -20.73 -3.80
CA SER A 143 28.86 -21.65 -4.94
C SER A 143 28.40 -20.95 -6.22
N ASN A 144 29.37 -20.73 -7.11
CA ASN A 144 29.19 -20.41 -8.51
C ASN A 144 28.40 -21.53 -9.21
N SER A 145 27.35 -21.19 -9.95
CA SER A 145 26.92 -21.97 -11.10
C SER A 145 26.60 -21.05 -12.27
N SER A 146 27.56 -20.97 -13.17
CA SER A 146 27.47 -20.41 -14.51
C SER A 146 26.50 -21.22 -15.39
N SER A 147 25.54 -20.55 -16.05
CA SER A 147 24.97 -21.06 -17.30
C SER A 147 24.69 -19.91 -18.27
N SER A 148 25.43 -19.99 -19.36
CA SER A 148 25.45 -19.10 -20.52
C SER A 148 24.12 -19.09 -21.28
N GLY A 149 23.70 -17.91 -21.75
CA GLY A 149 22.61 -17.73 -22.70
C GLY A 149 22.81 -16.44 -23.49
N SER A 150 23.14 -16.59 -24.77
CA SER A 150 23.61 -15.56 -25.70
C SER A 150 22.46 -14.80 -26.38
N GLY A 151 22.60 -13.48 -26.49
CA GLY A 151 22.38 -12.75 -27.74
C GLY A 151 21.02 -12.08 -27.94
N GLY A 152 21.02 -10.74 -27.94
CA GLY A 152 19.92 -9.91 -28.41
C GLY A 152 20.20 -8.42 -28.16
N ALA A 153 20.85 -7.77 -29.11
CA ALA A 153 20.94 -6.32 -29.23
C ALA A 153 19.53 -5.73 -29.50
N GLU A 154 19.14 -4.49 -29.21
CA GLU A 154 19.83 -3.20 -29.29
C GLU A 154 19.10 -2.13 -28.43
N THR A 155 19.80 -1.03 -28.15
CA THR A 155 19.31 0.37 -28.04
C THR A 155 18.62 0.85 -26.75
N GLU A 156 19.46 1.45 -25.91
CA GLU A 156 19.31 2.69 -25.12
C GLU A 156 17.94 3.37 -25.04
N GLU A 157 17.38 3.40 -23.82
CA GLU A 157 16.86 4.60 -23.13
C GLU A 157 17.04 4.35 -21.62
N PRO A 158 17.92 5.07 -20.89
CA PRO A 158 17.95 5.02 -19.42
C PRO A 158 16.90 5.99 -18.88
N GLY A 159 15.65 5.54 -18.86
CA GLY A 159 14.57 6.23 -18.15
C GLY A 159 14.72 6.03 -16.65
N GLU A 160 15.03 7.12 -15.95
CA GLU A 160 15.05 7.22 -14.48
C GLU A 160 13.65 6.94 -13.89
N GLU A 161 13.24 5.67 -13.76
CA GLU A 161 11.98 5.27 -13.09
C GLU A 161 12.21 4.23 -11.96
N GLU A 162 13.43 4.05 -11.47
CA GLU A 162 13.75 3.05 -10.43
C GLU A 162 13.89 3.60 -8.99
N GLU A 163 13.44 4.83 -8.68
CA GLU A 163 13.57 5.42 -7.32
C GLU A 163 12.27 5.80 -6.57
N GLU A 164 11.08 5.32 -6.95
CA GLU A 164 9.88 5.41 -6.08
C GLU A 164 9.51 4.10 -5.36
N ALA A 165 10.25 3.01 -5.58
CA ALA A 165 9.95 1.70 -4.98
C ALA A 165 10.12 1.63 -3.45
N GLY A 166 10.80 2.60 -2.81
CA GLY A 166 10.95 2.58 -1.34
C GLY A 166 9.73 3.08 -0.57
N THR A 167 8.83 3.75 -1.28
CA THR A 167 7.93 4.78 -0.76
C THR A 167 6.50 4.38 -0.34
N VAL A 168 5.88 3.46 -1.08
CA VAL A 168 4.40 3.52 -1.16
C VAL A 168 3.73 2.78 0.00
N VAL A 169 2.74 3.45 0.61
CA VAL A 169 2.01 2.96 1.76
C VAL A 169 1.10 1.82 1.31
N ASP A 170 1.49 0.61 1.66
CA ASP A 170 0.76 -0.60 1.31
C ASP A 170 -0.16 -1.00 2.45
N VAL A 171 -1.25 -0.23 2.61
CA VAL A 171 -2.37 -0.54 3.52
C VAL A 171 -3.56 -1.09 2.72
N ALA A 172 -4.22 -2.10 3.28
CA ALA A 172 -5.40 -2.73 2.70
C ALA A 172 -6.44 -3.01 3.79
N MET A 173 -7.70 -3.13 3.36
CA MET A 173 -8.82 -3.54 4.20
C MET A 173 -9.41 -4.85 3.68
N CYS A 174 -9.72 -5.76 4.59
CA CYS A 174 -10.27 -7.07 4.28
C CYS A 174 -11.74 -7.16 4.70
N PHE A 175 -12.56 -7.81 3.88
CA PHE A 175 -13.99 -7.99 4.09
C PHE A 175 -14.39 -9.46 3.93
N THR A 176 -15.44 -9.89 4.63
CA THR A 176 -16.08 -11.20 4.42
C THR A 176 -16.82 -11.24 3.09
N ALA A 177 -17.24 -12.43 2.65
CA ALA A 177 -18.11 -12.59 1.48
C ALA A 177 -19.46 -11.85 1.60
N ALA A 178 -19.89 -11.51 2.82
CA ALA A 178 -21.10 -10.72 3.08
C ALA A 178 -20.84 -9.20 3.06
N GLY A 179 -19.60 -8.77 2.85
CA GLY A 179 -19.22 -7.35 2.88
C GLY A 179 -19.03 -6.77 4.29
N GLU A 180 -18.81 -7.62 5.30
CA GLU A 180 -18.49 -7.19 6.67
C GLU A 180 -16.98 -6.97 6.82
N SER A 181 -16.56 -5.91 7.50
CA SER A 181 -15.14 -5.61 7.73
C SER A 181 -14.48 -6.66 8.65
N LEU A 182 -13.32 -7.17 8.23
CA LEU A 182 -12.44 -8.03 9.04
C LEU A 182 -11.29 -7.25 9.68
N GLY A 183 -10.88 -6.13 9.08
CA GLY A 183 -9.84 -5.26 9.61
C GLY A 183 -8.98 -4.58 8.54
N ILE A 184 -8.12 -3.68 9.02
CA ILE A 184 -7.17 -2.87 8.24
C ILE A 184 -5.74 -3.28 8.62
N GLY A 185 -4.81 -3.24 7.68
CA GLY A 185 -3.41 -3.60 7.92
C GLY A 185 -2.60 -3.63 6.64
N SER A 186 -1.38 -4.16 6.68
CA SER A 186 -0.50 -4.13 5.51
C SER A 186 -1.00 -5.04 4.39
N ALA A 187 -0.97 -4.55 3.14
CA ALA A 187 -1.34 -5.33 1.96
C ALA A 187 -0.50 -6.61 1.82
N ASN A 188 0.74 -6.60 2.32
CA ASN A 188 1.61 -7.79 2.35
C ASN A 188 1.08 -8.91 3.25
N VAL A 189 0.25 -8.59 4.25
CA VAL A 189 -0.34 -9.55 5.18
C VAL A 189 -1.64 -10.13 4.61
N PHE A 190 -2.45 -9.29 3.95
CA PHE A 190 -3.76 -9.70 3.42
C PHE A 190 -3.72 -10.31 2.04
N GLY A 191 -2.61 -10.21 1.31
CA GLY A 191 -2.58 -10.53 -0.11
C GLY A 191 -3.10 -9.36 -0.96
N GLY A 192 -2.82 -9.40 -2.26
CA GLY A 192 -3.14 -8.30 -3.17
C GLY A 192 -4.64 -8.06 -3.36
N HIS A 193 -4.97 -6.88 -3.86
CA HIS A 193 -6.34 -6.44 -4.14
C HIS A 193 -7.11 -7.49 -4.95
N GLY A 194 -8.28 -7.85 -4.44
CA GLY A 194 -9.18 -8.82 -5.04
C GLY A 194 -8.94 -10.28 -4.64
N TYR A 195 -8.01 -10.64 -3.74
CA TYR A 195 -7.70 -12.05 -3.44
C TYR A 195 -7.62 -12.46 -1.95
N HIS A 196 -8.40 -13.48 -1.58
CA HIS A 196 -7.93 -14.74 -0.96
C HIS A 196 -9.03 -15.83 -1.09
N PRO A 197 -8.72 -17.05 -1.60
CA PRO A 197 -9.65 -18.18 -1.54
C PRO A 197 -9.98 -18.59 -0.09
#